data_AF-A0A842L293-F1
#
_entry.id   AF-A0A842L293-F1
#
_cell.length_a   1.000
_cell.length_b   1.000
_cell.length_c   1.000
_cell.angle_alpha   90.00
_cell.angle_beta   90.00
_cell.angle_gamma   90.00
#
_symmetry.space_group_name_H-M   'P 1'
#
loop_
_entity.id
_entity.type
_entity.pdbx_description
1 polymer ?
#
loop_
_entity_poly.entity_id
_entity_poly.type
_entity_poly.pdbx_seq_one_letter_code
_entity_poly.pdbx_strand_id
1 'polypeptide(L)'
;MSTIILEPRKTSNSLLERYYNLLHQVQELLVVCKFEIRRHERLLRHTKDPDAISKIQEQLNTLEELKLLLEDAIKYARLCRWHSCIEEGIPHLEKTLKTGRSSFQKLNRLEYGEV
;
A
#
# COMPACT_ATOMS: atom_id res chain seq x y z
N MET A 1 46.62 -12.37 -1.15
CA MET A 1 45.27 -12.01 -1.66
C MET A 1 44.26 -12.69 -0.76
N SER A 2 43.67 -11.97 0.19
CA SER A 2 42.72 -12.54 1.16
C SER A 2 41.31 -12.49 0.56
N THR A 3 40.74 -13.67 0.32
CA THR A 3 39.34 -13.84 -0.07
C THR A 3 38.45 -13.49 1.13
N ILE A 4 37.76 -12.35 1.04
CA ILE A 4 36.70 -11.98 1.97
C ILE A 4 35.52 -12.90 1.65
N ILE A 5 35.34 -13.95 2.46
CA ILE A 5 34.10 -14.72 2.47
C ILE A 5 33.06 -13.83 3.14
N LEU A 6 32.14 -13.27 2.34
CA LEU A 6 30.94 -12.60 2.84
C LEU A 6 30.06 -13.68 3.49
N GLU A 7 30.18 -13.85 4.80
CA GLU A 7 29.22 -14.64 5.56
C GLU A 7 27.81 -14.05 5.35
N PRO A 8 26.79 -14.88 5.09
CA PRO A 8 25.42 -14.40 5.02
C PRO A 8 25.04 -13.82 6.39
N ARG A 9 24.73 -12.52 6.44
CA ARG A 9 24.23 -11.85 7.65
C ARG A 9 23.02 -12.63 8.16
N LYS A 10 23.15 -13.26 9.33
CA LYS A 10 22.02 -13.87 10.05
C LYS A 10 21.01 -12.77 10.35
N THR A 11 19.92 -12.75 9.59
CA THR A 11 18.82 -11.84 9.87
C THR A 11 18.11 -12.35 11.12
N SER A 12 17.96 -11.49 12.13
CA SER A 12 17.25 -11.83 13.36
C SER A 12 15.84 -12.35 13.02
N ASN A 13 15.37 -13.40 13.70
CA ASN A 13 13.99 -13.90 13.57
C ASN A 13 12.96 -12.77 13.75
N SER A 14 13.23 -11.79 14.63
CA SER A 14 12.35 -10.63 14.85
C SER A 14 12.28 -9.66 13.66
N LEU A 15 13.36 -9.53 12.88
CA LEU A 15 13.38 -8.67 11.68
C LEU A 15 12.58 -9.30 10.55
N LEU A 16 12.74 -10.60 10.35
CA LEU A 16 11.96 -11.37 9.38
C LEU A 16 10.47 -11.32 9.72
N GLU A 17 10.11 -11.52 10.99
CA GLU A 17 8.73 -11.45 11.45
C GLU A 17 8.13 -10.05 11.23
N ARG A 18 8.84 -8.98 11.63
CA ARG A 18 8.40 -7.59 11.36
C ARG A 18 8.20 -7.36 9.87
N TYR A 19 9.14 -7.79 9.05
CA TYR A 19 9.06 -7.64 7.60
C TYR A 19 7.81 -8.32 7.01
N TYR A 20 7.54 -9.58 7.38
CA TYR A 20 6.37 -10.29 6.88
C TYR A 20 5.05 -9.71 7.41
N ASN A 21 5.02 -9.25 8.67
CA ASN A 21 3.85 -8.58 9.25
C ASN A 21 3.53 -7.28 8.50
N LEU A 22 4.56 -6.49 8.15
CA LEU A 22 4.39 -5.26 7.36
C LEU A 22 3.91 -5.58 5.94
N LEU A 23 4.51 -6.58 5.29
CA LEU A 23 4.11 -7.02 3.95
C LEU A 23 2.64 -7.49 3.94
N HIS A 24 2.23 -8.24 4.97
CA HIS A 24 0.86 -8.69 5.12
C HIS A 24 -0.11 -7.51 5.25
N GLN A 25 0.19 -6.52 6.11
CA GLN A 25 -0.63 -5.32 6.25
C GLN A 25 -0.75 -4.54 4.94
N VAL A 26 0.32 -4.45 4.12
CA VAL A 26 0.26 -3.79 2.81
C VAL A 26 -0.65 -4.55 1.85
N GLN A 27 -0.60 -5.89 1.88
CA GLN A 27 -1.47 -6.74 1.06
C GLN A 27 -2.94 -6.61 1.47
N GLU A 28 -3.25 -6.61 2.76
CA GLU A 28 -4.61 -6.36 3.26
C GLU A 28 -5.12 -4.99 2.81
N LEU A 29 -4.28 -3.95 2.94
CA LEU A 29 -4.64 -2.61 2.49
C LEU A 29 -4.90 -2.53 0.99
N LEU A 30 -4.14 -3.29 0.18
CA LEU A 30 -4.37 -3.40 -1.26
C LEU A 30 -5.71 -4.08 -1.57
N VAL A 31 -6.08 -5.11 -0.83
CA VAL A 31 -7.39 -5.77 -0.99
C VAL A 31 -8.53 -4.81 -0.70
N VAL A 32 -8.44 -4.05 0.39
CA VAL A 32 -9.41 -3.00 0.74
C VAL A 32 -9.47 -1.93 -0.36
N CYS A 33 -8.32 -1.46 -0.85
CA CYS A 33 -8.26 -0.48 -1.93
C CYS A 33 -8.97 -0.96 -3.20
N LYS A 34 -8.70 -2.20 -3.64
CA LYS A 34 -9.36 -2.80 -4.80
C LYS A 34 -10.86 -2.96 -4.59
N PHE A 35 -11.29 -3.25 -3.37
CA PHE A 35 -12.71 -3.30 -3.03
C PHE A 35 -13.37 -1.92 -3.16
N GLU A 36 -12.77 -0.88 -2.58
CA GLU A 36 -13.30 0.48 -2.64
C GLU A 36 -13.34 1.02 -4.07
N ILE A 37 -12.33 0.75 -4.91
CA ILE A 37 -12.36 1.10 -6.34
C ILE A 37 -13.61 0.51 -7.00
N ARG A 38 -13.83 -0.81 -6.84
CA ARG A 38 -15.01 -1.47 -7.42
C ARG A 38 -16.32 -0.91 -6.90
N ARG A 39 -16.36 -0.49 -5.62
CA ARG A 39 -17.53 0.15 -5.01
C ARG A 39 -17.80 1.51 -5.67
N HIS A 40 -16.78 2.34 -5.84
CA HIS A 40 -16.91 3.66 -6.46
C HIS A 40 -17.23 3.56 -7.96
N GLU A 41 -16.65 2.61 -8.69
CA GLU A 41 -17.01 2.33 -10.10
C GLU A 41 -18.48 1.91 -10.27
N ARG A 42 -19.03 1.16 -9.29
CA ARG A 42 -20.46 0.86 -9.27
C ARG A 42 -21.28 2.10 -8.98
N LEU A 43 -20.88 2.88 -7.98
CA LEU A 43 -21.57 4.13 -7.63
C LEU A 43 -21.63 5.09 -8.83
N LEU A 44 -20.50 5.31 -9.50
CA LEU A 44 -20.39 6.16 -10.69
C LEU A 44 -21.37 5.77 -11.80
N ARG A 45 -21.59 4.46 -12.03
CA ARG A 45 -22.54 3.97 -13.05
C ARG A 45 -24.00 4.31 -12.74
N HIS A 46 -24.33 4.56 -11.49
CA HIS A 46 -25.70 4.83 -11.03
C HIS A 46 -25.95 6.29 -10.69
N THR A 47 -24.90 7.10 -10.54
CA THR A 47 -25.00 8.54 -10.27
C THR A 47 -25.34 9.31 -11.54
N LYS A 48 -26.30 10.24 -11.44
CA LYS A 48 -26.70 11.14 -12.54
C LYS A 48 -26.32 12.61 -12.28
N ASP A 49 -26.06 12.95 -11.03
CA ASP A 49 -25.67 14.29 -10.62
C ASP A 49 -24.22 14.58 -11.04
N PRO A 50 -23.96 15.59 -11.89
CA PRO A 50 -22.62 15.93 -12.37
C PRO A 50 -21.63 16.25 -11.26
N ASP A 51 -22.07 16.91 -10.19
CA ASP A 51 -21.18 17.29 -9.08
C ASP A 51 -20.77 16.06 -8.26
N ALA A 52 -21.72 15.16 -7.97
CA ALA A 52 -21.41 13.87 -7.37
C ALA A 52 -20.53 12.99 -8.27
N ILE A 53 -20.75 12.98 -9.59
CA ILE A 53 -19.90 12.27 -10.56
C ILE A 53 -18.45 12.76 -10.46
N SER A 54 -18.25 14.09 -10.45
CA SER A 54 -16.92 14.69 -10.35
C SER A 54 -16.20 14.27 -9.06
N LYS A 55 -16.90 14.31 -7.92
CA LYS A 55 -16.35 13.87 -6.62
C LYS A 55 -15.99 12.38 -6.61
N ILE A 56 -16.86 11.52 -7.13
CA ILE A 56 -16.60 10.07 -7.21
C ILE A 56 -15.38 9.81 -8.11
N GLN A 57 -15.24 10.54 -9.22
CA GLN A 57 -14.09 10.40 -10.11
C GLN A 57 -12.78 10.82 -9.44
N GLU A 58 -12.79 11.90 -8.66
CA GLU A 58 -11.63 12.33 -7.87
C GLU A 58 -11.22 11.28 -6.82
N GLN A 59 -12.19 10.70 -6.12
CA GLN A 59 -11.96 9.60 -5.18
C GLN A 59 -11.40 8.36 -5.88
N LEU A 60 -11.93 8.00 -7.05
CA LEU A 60 -11.43 6.89 -7.87
C LEU A 60 -9.98 7.10 -8.28
N ASN A 61 -9.63 8.30 -8.75
CA ASN A 61 -8.25 8.62 -9.14
C ASN A 61 -7.30 8.47 -7.95
N THR A 62 -7.69 8.96 -6.77
CA THR A 62 -6.90 8.82 -5.54
C THR A 62 -6.71 7.35 -5.14
N LEU A 63 -7.77 6.53 -5.26
CA LEU A 63 -7.71 5.10 -4.98
C LEU A 63 -6.84 4.35 -6.01
N GLU A 64 -6.91 4.71 -7.29
CA GLU A 64 -6.05 4.16 -8.37
C GLU A 64 -4.57 4.43 -8.08
N GLU A 65 -4.21 5.65 -7.72
CA GLU A 65 -2.84 6.02 -7.34
C GLU A 65 -2.37 5.22 -6.11
N LEU A 66 -3.24 5.09 -5.11
CA LEU A 66 -2.93 4.31 -3.91
C LEU A 66 -2.74 2.81 -4.23
N LYS A 67 -3.56 2.24 -5.11
CA LYS A 67 -3.42 0.86 -5.58
C LYS A 67 -2.04 0.65 -6.22
N LEU A 68 -1.61 1.56 -7.09
CA LEU A 68 -0.29 1.48 -7.73
C LEU A 68 0.84 1.54 -6.70
N LEU A 69 0.78 2.48 -5.75
CA LEU A 69 1.75 2.60 -4.67
C LEU A 69 1.89 1.30 -3.86
N LEU A 70 0.75 0.69 -3.49
CA LEU A 70 0.73 -0.56 -2.72
C LEU A 70 1.27 -1.74 -3.51
N GLU A 71 0.92 -1.85 -4.80
CA GLU A 71 1.45 -2.89 -5.68
C GLU A 71 2.96 -2.78 -5.87
N ASP A 72 3.47 -1.56 -6.03
CA ASP A 72 4.91 -1.31 -6.18
C ASP A 72 5.67 -1.59 -4.89
N ALA A 73 5.11 -1.26 -3.73
CA ALA A 73 5.70 -1.61 -2.44
C ALA A 73 5.78 -3.15 -2.25
N ILE A 74 4.76 -3.90 -2.66
CA ILE A 74 4.78 -5.37 -2.63
C ILE A 74 5.84 -5.93 -3.59
N LYS A 75 5.95 -5.38 -4.81
CA LYS A 75 6.98 -5.79 -5.77
C LYS A 75 8.38 -5.52 -5.21
N TYR A 76 8.61 -4.32 -4.70
CA TYR A 76 9.87 -3.93 -4.09
C TYR A 76 10.24 -4.83 -2.91
N ALA A 77 9.29 -5.07 -2.01
CA ALA A 77 9.50 -6.00 -0.89
C ALA A 77 9.91 -7.40 -1.39
N ARG A 78 9.21 -7.97 -2.38
CA ARG A 78 9.59 -9.26 -2.97
C ARG A 78 11.02 -9.26 -3.52
N LEU A 79 11.45 -8.17 -4.16
CA LEU A 79 12.84 -8.00 -4.61
C LEU A 79 13.81 -7.93 -3.42
N CYS A 80 13.49 -7.19 -2.36
CA CYS A 80 14.33 -7.14 -1.15
C CYS A 80 14.51 -8.52 -0.52
N ARG A 81 13.45 -9.34 -0.50
CA ARG A 81 13.55 -10.74 -0.05
C ARG A 81 14.49 -11.55 -0.95
N TRP A 82 14.34 -11.43 -2.27
CA TRP A 82 15.19 -12.16 -3.22
C TRP A 82 16.67 -11.80 -3.03
N HIS A 83 16.98 -10.51 -2.92
CA HIS A 83 18.34 -10.01 -2.77
C HIS A 83 18.87 -10.07 -1.33
N SER A 84 18.12 -10.66 -0.39
CA SER A 84 18.48 -10.75 1.03
C SER A 84 18.74 -9.37 1.70
N CYS A 85 18.09 -8.31 1.22
CA CYS A 85 18.16 -6.95 1.76
C CYS A 85 16.84 -6.52 2.45
N ILE A 86 16.23 -7.42 3.24
CA ILE A 86 14.93 -7.16 3.88
C ILE A 86 14.93 -5.93 4.81
N GLU A 87 16.09 -5.57 5.36
CA GLU A 87 16.27 -4.38 6.21
C GLU A 87 15.95 -3.08 5.45
N GLU A 88 16.20 -3.04 4.14
CA GLU A 88 15.83 -1.92 3.25
C GLU A 88 14.34 -1.94 2.89
N GLY A 89 13.75 -3.14 2.83
CA GLY A 89 12.32 -3.32 2.56
C GLY A 89 11.41 -2.84 3.70
N ILE A 90 11.85 -2.99 4.95
CA ILE A 90 11.09 -2.55 6.14
C ILE A 90 10.69 -1.06 6.09
N PRO A 91 11.62 -0.10 5.99
CA PRO A 91 11.25 1.33 5.98
C PRO A 91 10.37 1.70 4.78
N HIS A 92 10.53 1.03 3.65
CA HIS A 92 9.67 1.23 2.47
C HIS A 92 8.23 0.78 2.75
N LEU A 93 8.05 -0.40 3.36
CA LEU A 93 6.73 -0.90 3.75
C LEU A 93 6.06 -0.02 4.81
N GLU A 94 6.82 0.45 5.81
CA GLU A 94 6.29 1.34 6.86
C GLU A 94 5.84 2.68 6.31
N LYS A 95 6.65 3.30 5.44
CA LYS A 95 6.28 4.54 4.76
C LYS A 95 5.02 4.34 3.93
N THR A 96 4.94 3.24 3.19
CA THR A 96 3.77 2.91 2.35
C THR A 96 2.50 2.75 3.19
N LEU A 97 2.58 2.01 4.31
CA LEU A 97 1.43 1.85 5.22
C LEU A 97 0.98 3.17 5.82
N LYS A 98 1.92 4.03 6.22
CA LYS A 98 1.61 5.36 6.76
C LYS A 98 0.88 6.21 5.71
N THR A 99 1.39 6.25 4.48
CA THR A 99 0.76 6.99 3.37
C THR A 99 -0.62 6.41 3.07
N GLY A 100 -0.73 5.10 2.91
CA GLY A 100 -1.99 4.46 2.55
C GLY A 100 -3.09 4.65 3.60
N ARG A 101 -2.77 4.48 4.89
CA ARG A 101 -3.72 4.77 5.98
C ARG A 101 -4.17 6.23 6.00
N SER A 102 -3.24 7.16 5.77
CA SER A 102 -3.55 8.59 5.68
C SER A 102 -4.49 8.90 4.51
N SER A 103 -4.24 8.30 3.34
CA SER A 103 -5.10 8.45 2.17
C SER A 103 -6.52 7.93 2.43
N PHE A 104 -6.67 6.75 3.04
CA PHE A 104 -8.00 6.23 3.42
C PHE A 104 -8.70 7.12 4.44
N GLN A 105 -7.99 7.64 5.44
CA GLN A 105 -8.59 8.56 6.40
C GLN A 105 -9.12 9.82 5.71
N LYS A 106 -8.39 10.37 4.73
CA LYS A 106 -8.85 11.52 3.94
C LYS A 106 -10.07 11.17 3.09
N LEU A 107 -10.08 10.01 2.43
CA LEU A 107 -11.22 9.55 1.64
C LEU A 107 -12.48 9.38 2.50
N ASN A 108 -12.36 8.79 3.68
CA ASN A 108 -13.48 8.63 4.62
C ASN A 108 -14.01 9.99 5.14
N ARG A 109 -13.13 10.97 5.37
CA ARG A 109 -13.55 12.33 5.75
C ARG A 109 -14.35 13.02 4.65
N LEU A 110 -14.00 12.76 3.40
CA LEU A 110 -14.72 13.29 2.23
C LEU A 110 -16.08 12.58 2.02
N GLU A 111 -16.21 11.29 2.36
CA GLU A 111 -17.48 10.55 2.29
C GLU A 111 -18.49 10.96 3.37
N TYR A 112 -18.04 11.26 4.59
CA TYR A 112 -18.93 11.45 5.75
C TYR A 112 -19.06 12.88 6.26
N GLY A 113 -18.33 13.84 5.71
CA GLY A 113 -18.38 15.24 6.15
C GLY A 113 -18.06 15.37 7.63
N GLU A 114 -16.78 15.48 7.99
CA GLU A 114 -16.45 16.05 9.29
C GLU A 114 -17.03 17.48 9.35
N VAL A 115 -18.07 17.66 10.17
CA VAL A 115 -18.64 18.95 10.61
C VAL A 115 -17.63 19.67 11.49
#